data_AF-A0A850CJR0-F1
#
_entry.id   AF-A0A850CJR0-F1
#
_cell.length_a   1.000
_cell.length_b   1.000
_cell.length_c   1.000
_cell.angle_alpha   90.00
_cell.angle_beta   90.00
_cell.angle_gamma   90.00
#
_symmetry.space_group_name_H-M   'P 1'
#
loop_
_entity.id
_entity.type
_entity.pdbx_description
1 polymer ?
#
loop_
_entity_poly.entity_id
_entity_poly.type
_entity_poly.pdbx_seq_one_letter_code
_entity_poly.pdbx_strand_id
1 'polypeptide(L)'
;VLELSWYGDTTVELSLGGAFHSSRLGIRASQVGSVAAARRSRYTYAQRLALALDLLRDPAFDALLTGESSFEELPEVLPRLADGSQTAICHTIAYPAID
;
A
#
# COMPACT_ATOMS: atom_id res chain seq x y z
N VAL A 1 6.65 -10.84 7.34
CA VAL A 1 7.08 -10.25 6.05
C VAL A 1 7.35 -8.78 6.34
N LEU A 2 8.55 -8.28 6.08
CA LEU A 2 8.83 -6.83 6.08
C LEU A 2 8.65 -6.38 4.63
N GLU A 3 7.48 -5.84 4.30
CA GLU A 3 7.24 -5.14 3.04
C GLU A 3 7.68 -3.69 3.22
N LEU A 4 8.77 -3.29 2.56
CA LEU A 4 9.24 -1.90 2.54
C LEU A 4 9.54 -1.54 1.09
N SER A 5 8.65 -0.75 0.48
CA SER A 5 8.68 -0.41 -0.94
C SER A 5 9.38 0.92 -1.24
N TRP A 6 10.00 1.57 -0.25
CA TRP A 6 10.60 2.88 -0.47
C TRP A 6 11.84 3.13 0.40
N TYR A 7 13.01 2.84 -0.16
CA TYR A 7 14.30 3.33 0.35
C TYR A 7 14.90 4.43 -0.52
N GLY A 8 14.22 4.83 -1.61
CA GLY A 8 14.81 5.76 -2.58
C GLY A 8 16.14 5.20 -3.11
N ASP A 9 17.18 6.01 -3.02
CA ASP A 9 18.58 5.69 -3.33
C ASP A 9 19.43 5.35 -2.09
N THR A 10 18.79 5.19 -0.92
CA THR A 10 19.50 4.87 0.32
C THR A 10 19.98 3.42 0.32
N THR A 11 21.30 3.24 0.42
CA THR A 11 21.91 1.92 0.62
C THR A 11 21.60 1.39 2.02
N VAL A 12 21.18 0.12 2.11
CA VAL A 12 20.91 -0.56 3.38
C VAL A 12 21.77 -1.82 3.52
N GLU A 13 22.29 -2.05 4.73
CA GLU A 13 23.05 -3.25 5.06
C GLU A 13 22.12 -4.35 5.60
N LEU A 14 22.32 -5.59 5.16
CA LEU A 14 21.57 -6.76 5.61
C LEU A 14 22.50 -7.80 6.24
N SER A 15 22.19 -8.19 7.48
CA SER A 15 22.88 -9.28 8.17
C SER A 15 22.35 -10.65 7.71
N LEU A 16 23.14 -11.40 6.94
CA LEU A 16 22.75 -12.73 6.43
C LEU A 16 23.21 -13.91 7.31
N GLY A 17 23.76 -13.62 8.49
CA GLY A 17 24.14 -14.62 9.50
C GLY A 17 23.03 -14.91 10.53
N GLY A 18 23.38 -15.62 11.60
CA GLY A 18 22.51 -15.83 12.77
C GLY A 18 21.16 -16.43 12.43
N ALA A 19 20.08 -15.69 12.69
CA ALA A 19 18.71 -16.09 12.41
C ALA A 19 18.46 -16.33 10.91
N PHE A 20 19.07 -15.54 10.02
CA PHE A 20 18.92 -15.73 8.58
C PHE A 20 19.43 -17.11 8.14
N HIS A 21 20.59 -17.52 8.63
CA HIS A 21 21.17 -18.84 8.34
C HIS A 21 20.43 -19.98 9.06
N SER A 22 20.29 -19.89 10.39
CA SER A 22 19.70 -20.95 11.21
C SER A 22 18.23 -21.20 10.90
N SER A 23 17.47 -20.13 10.59
CA SER A 23 16.06 -20.22 10.19
C SER A 23 15.88 -20.29 8.67
N ARG A 24 16.98 -20.35 7.91
CA ARG A 24 16.99 -20.46 6.43
C ARG A 24 16.08 -19.44 5.75
N LEU A 25 16.15 -18.19 6.21
CA LEU A 25 15.34 -17.11 5.65
C LEU A 25 15.79 -16.82 4.21
N GLY A 26 14.87 -16.32 3.39
CA GLY A 26 15.13 -16.00 1.99
C GLY A 26 14.71 -14.57 1.67
N ILE A 27 15.48 -13.90 0.82
CA ILE A 27 15.13 -12.59 0.28
C ILE A 27 14.23 -12.80 -0.93
N ARG A 28 13.06 -12.15 -0.94
CA ARG A 28 12.13 -12.15 -2.08
C ARG A 28 11.86 -10.72 -2.51
N ALA A 29 12.30 -10.39 -3.71
CA ALA A 29 11.85 -9.18 -4.38
C ALA A 29 10.47 -9.43 -5.00
N SER A 30 9.58 -8.44 -4.88
CA SER A 30 8.26 -8.45 -5.52
C SER A 30 8.08 -7.18 -6.34
N GLN A 31 7.54 -7.33 -7.55
CA GLN A 31 7.17 -6.19 -8.38
C GLN A 31 5.67 -5.90 -8.20
N VAL A 32 5.35 -4.76 -7.60
CA VAL A 32 3.97 -4.40 -7.23
C VAL A 32 3.14 -3.81 -8.39
N GLY A 33 3.79 -3.36 -9.47
CA GLY A 33 3.09 -2.71 -10.59
C GLY A 33 2.59 -3.63 -11.70
N SER A 34 3.15 -4.84 -11.85
CA SER A 34 2.77 -5.73 -12.95
C SER A 34 2.99 -7.20 -12.63
N VAL A 35 2.07 -8.05 -13.10
CA VAL A 35 2.28 -9.49 -13.06
C VAL A 35 3.38 -9.92 -14.04
N ALA A 36 4.05 -11.02 -13.73
CA ALA A 36 5.11 -11.60 -14.56
C ALA A 36 4.66 -11.76 -16.01
N ALA A 37 5.57 -11.51 -16.97
CA ALA A 37 5.26 -11.48 -18.40
C ALA A 37 4.54 -12.76 -18.89
N ALA A 38 5.01 -13.93 -18.46
CA ALA A 38 4.41 -15.24 -18.77
C ALA A 38 2.94 -15.41 -18.30
N ARG A 39 2.48 -14.56 -17.36
CA ARG A 39 1.12 -14.57 -16.82
C ARG A 39 0.22 -13.49 -17.42
N ARG A 40 0.76 -12.51 -18.16
CA ARG A 40 0.01 -11.34 -18.65
C ARG A 40 -1.03 -11.68 -19.71
N SER A 41 -0.80 -12.72 -20.53
CA SER A 41 -1.79 -13.19 -21.52
C SER A 41 -3.01 -13.82 -20.86
N ARG A 42 -2.84 -14.39 -19.65
CA ARG A 42 -3.91 -15.04 -18.88
C ARG A 42 -4.62 -14.11 -17.90
N TYR A 43 -3.88 -13.16 -17.31
CA TYR A 43 -4.41 -12.22 -16.32
C TYR A 43 -4.22 -10.80 -16.84
N THR A 44 -5.21 -10.31 -17.57
CA THR A 44 -5.20 -8.93 -18.10
C THR A 44 -5.32 -7.92 -16.96
N TYR A 45 -5.02 -6.65 -17.22
CA TYR A 45 -5.19 -5.60 -16.22
C TYR A 45 -6.65 -5.50 -15.73
N ALA A 46 -7.61 -5.51 -16.66
CA ALA A 46 -9.03 -5.43 -16.34
C ALA A 46 -9.49 -6.57 -15.44
N GLN A 47 -9.06 -7.81 -15.71
CA GLN A 47 -9.41 -8.97 -14.86
C GLN A 47 -8.86 -8.85 -13.44
N ARG A 48 -7.62 -8.35 -13.31
CA ARG A 48 -7.00 -8.16 -11.99
C ARG A 48 -7.68 -7.04 -11.21
N LEU A 49 -8.02 -5.93 -11.88
CA LEU A 49 -8.74 -4.82 -11.25
C LEU A 49 -10.13 -5.27 -10.79
N ALA A 50 -10.89 -5.96 -11.64
CA ALA A 50 -12.21 -6.48 -11.28
C ALA A 50 -12.14 -7.40 -10.04
N LEU A 51 -11.20 -8.35 -10.03
CA LEU A 51 -10.99 -9.21 -8.86
C LEU A 51 -10.61 -8.41 -7.61
N ALA A 52 -9.74 -7.42 -7.72
CA ALA A 52 -9.36 -6.59 -6.58
C ALA A 52 -10.56 -5.82 -6.01
N LEU A 53 -11.38 -5.21 -6.87
CA LEU A 53 -12.61 -4.53 -6.47
C LEU A 53 -13.61 -5.48 -5.81
N ASP A 54 -13.76 -6.71 -6.32
CA ASP A 54 -14.62 -7.72 -5.72
C ASP A 54 -14.12 -8.12 -4.32
N LEU A 55 -12.81 -8.29 -4.14
CA LEU A 55 -12.22 -8.58 -2.82
C LEU A 55 -12.37 -7.43 -1.83
N LEU A 56 -12.30 -6.18 -2.30
CA LEU A 56 -12.49 -4.98 -1.46
C LEU A 56 -13.92 -4.82 -0.92
N ARG A 57 -14.87 -5.67 -1.32
CA ARG A 57 -16.23 -5.69 -0.77
C ARG A 57 -16.30 -6.37 0.61
N ASP A 58 -15.20 -6.96 1.08
CA ASP A 58 -15.12 -7.48 2.45
C ASP A 58 -15.12 -6.31 3.45
N PRO A 59 -16.10 -6.23 4.38
CA PRO A 59 -16.21 -5.14 5.35
C PRO A 59 -15.01 -5.08 6.32
N ALA A 60 -14.17 -6.11 6.39
CA ALA A 60 -12.91 -6.04 7.14
C ALA A 60 -12.00 -4.91 6.65
N PHE A 61 -12.11 -4.50 5.38
CA PHE A 61 -11.33 -3.38 4.84
C PHE A 61 -11.81 -2.01 5.30
N ASP A 62 -13.07 -1.88 5.76
CA ASP A 62 -13.58 -0.62 6.30
C ASP A 62 -12.79 -0.18 7.56
N ALA A 63 -12.22 -1.14 8.29
CA ALA A 63 -11.36 -0.85 9.44
C ALA A 63 -10.07 -0.11 9.08
N LEU A 64 -9.67 -0.08 7.80
CA LEU A 64 -8.51 0.67 7.32
C LEU A 64 -8.84 2.14 7.03
N LEU A 65 -10.12 2.49 6.87
CA LEU A 65 -10.60 3.85 6.60
C LEU A 65 -10.85 4.55 7.94
N THR A 66 -9.89 5.35 8.39
CA THR A 66 -9.84 5.85 9.77
C THR A 66 -10.12 7.34 9.91
N GLY A 67 -10.46 8.03 8.83
CA GLY A 67 -10.80 9.45 8.85
C GLY A 67 -11.21 9.95 7.47
N GLU A 68 -11.95 11.05 7.45
CA GLU A 68 -12.39 11.73 6.24
C GLU A 68 -12.28 13.25 6.42
N SER A 69 -11.91 13.97 5.37
CA SER A 69 -11.96 15.42 5.29
C SER A 69 -12.42 15.85 3.90
N SER A 70 -12.96 17.05 3.78
CA SER A 70 -13.25 17.60 2.45
C SER A 70 -11.96 17.98 1.72
N PHE A 71 -12.04 18.10 0.40
CA PHE A 71 -10.90 18.53 -0.41
C PHE A 71 -10.38 19.92 0.00
N GLU A 72 -11.28 20.81 0.44
CA GLU A 72 -10.95 22.18 0.87
C GLU A 72 -10.10 22.20 2.15
N GLU A 73 -10.22 21.19 3.01
CA GLU A 73 -9.49 21.06 4.27
C GLU A 73 -8.08 20.46 4.08
N LEU A 74 -7.71 20.07 2.85
CA LEU A 74 -6.39 19.49 2.56
C LEU A 74 -5.20 20.33 3.05
N PRO A 75 -5.18 21.67 2.91
CA PRO A 75 -4.08 22.49 3.40
C PRO A 75 -3.85 22.34 4.91
N GLU A 76 -4.90 22.13 5.70
CA GLU A 76 -4.83 21.94 7.15
C GLU A 76 -4.58 20.47 7.53
N VAL A 77 -5.14 19.52 6.77
CA VAL A 77 -5.11 18.09 7.09
C VAL A 77 -3.77 17.44 6.72
N LEU A 78 -3.20 17.76 5.56
CA LEU A 78 -1.97 17.13 5.09
C LEU A 78 -0.77 17.34 6.03
N PRO A 79 -0.51 18.55 6.58
CA PRO A 79 0.56 18.73 7.54
C PRO A 79 0.40 17.86 8.79
N ARG A 80 -0.83 17.74 9.32
CA ARG A 80 -1.11 16.93 10.52
C ARG A 80 -0.94 15.42 10.29
N LEU A 81 -1.26 14.95 9.09
CA LEU A 81 -1.00 13.57 8.69
C LEU A 81 0.50 13.31 8.52
N ALA A 82 1.23 14.28 7.96
CA ALA A 82 2.67 14.15 7.70
C ALA A 82 3.52 14.23 8.98
N ASP A 83 3.16 15.09 9.93
CA ASP A 83 3.84 15.23 11.22
C ASP A 83 3.36 14.24 12.29
N GLY A 84 2.28 13.50 12.01
CA GLY A 84 1.70 12.48 12.88
C GLY A 84 0.85 13.02 14.03
N SER A 85 0.57 14.32 14.09
CA SER A 85 -0.36 14.92 15.06
C SER A 85 -1.80 14.48 14.86
N GLN A 86 -2.14 14.01 13.65
CA GLN A 86 -3.40 13.32 13.35
C GLN A 86 -3.11 11.86 13.00
N THR A 87 -3.57 10.93 13.85
CA THR A 87 -3.39 9.49 13.62
C THR A 87 -4.44 8.97 12.65
N ALA A 88 -3.99 8.39 11.54
CA ALA A 88 -4.84 7.68 10.57
C ALA A 88 -4.05 6.57 9.87
N ILE A 89 -4.74 5.50 9.45
CA ILE A 89 -4.23 4.46 8.56
C ILE A 89 -4.47 4.89 7.11
N CYS A 90 -5.73 5.09 6.72
CA CYS A 90 -6.14 5.65 5.44
C CYS A 90 -7.16 6.78 5.72
N HIS A 91 -6.75 8.02 5.48
CA HIS A 91 -7.62 9.20 5.57
C HIS A 91 -8.17 9.51 4.17
N THR A 92 -9.49 9.46 4.02
CA THR A 92 -10.17 9.71 2.74
C THR A 92 -10.40 11.20 2.53
N ILE A 93 -10.44 11.61 1.26
CA ILE A 93 -10.73 12.99 0.87
C ILE A 93 -12.03 13.00 0.07
N ALA A 94 -13.04 13.64 0.61
CA ALA A 94 -14.33 13.83 -0.04
C ALA A 94 -14.23 14.99 -1.03
N TYR A 95 -14.61 14.72 -2.27
CA TYR A 95 -14.79 15.76 -3.29
C TYR A 95 -16.25 16.20 -3.32
N PRO A 96 -16.54 17.48 -3.63
CA PRO A 96 -17.89 17.91 -3.87
C PRO A 96 -18.52 17.10 -5.02
N ALA A 97 -19.81 16.80 -4.90
CA ALA A 97 -20.55 16.18 -5.99
C ALA A 97 -20.49 17.09 -7.22
N ILE A 98 -20.27 16.50 -8.39
CA ILE A 98 -20.43 17.21 -9.66
C ILE A 98 -21.92 17.12 -10.00
N ASP A 99 -22.62 18.26 -9.89
CA ASP A 99 -24.00 18.43 -10.38
C ASP A 99 -24.10 18.32 -11.91
#